data_AF-A0A9D7DAC6-F1
#
_entry.id   AF-A0A9D7DAC6-F1
#
_cell.length_a   1.000
_cell.length_b   1.000
_cell.length_c   1.000
_cell.angle_alpha   90.00
_cell.angle_beta   90.00
_cell.angle_gamma   90.00
#
_symmetry.space_group_name_H-M   'P 1'
#
loop_
_entity.id
_entity.type
_entity.pdbx_description
1 polymer ?
#
loop_
_entity_poly.entity_id
_entity_poly.type
_entity_poly.pdbx_seq_one_letter_code
_entity_poly.pdbx_strand_id
1 'polypeptide(L)'
;MTFILRWPAILVLLVLVLASLGAAFAGTVHLAQLPIQLPLTADQEATVNALTWIEVGLWTGAGLFFLISAVRLMRRTQAFWTWLIGFGFYGARWALAQQNEGGGLVANVQSIDVNAYTAPAELAANTGGTEAQVGILGIILIVGLLIFIIDAVDRAHWDKQGA
;
A
#
# COMPACT_ATOMS: atom_id res chain seq x y z
N MET A 1 -16.63 11.15 -17.41
CA MET A 1 -16.78 10.25 -16.23
C MET A 1 -15.44 9.79 -15.66
N THR A 2 -14.47 9.33 -16.48
CA THR A 2 -13.11 8.97 -16.01
C THR A 2 -12.38 10.08 -15.27
N PHE A 3 -12.61 11.35 -15.62
CA PHE A 3 -12.04 12.50 -14.89
C PHE A 3 -12.39 12.50 -13.39
N ILE A 4 -13.63 12.12 -13.03
CA ILE A 4 -14.10 12.10 -11.63
C ILE A 4 -13.46 10.94 -10.86
N LEU A 5 -13.20 9.81 -11.51
CA LEU A 5 -12.54 8.66 -10.87
C LEU A 5 -11.01 8.80 -10.80
N ARG A 6 -10.42 9.51 -11.76
CA ARG A 6 -8.97 9.63 -11.90
C ARG A 6 -8.34 10.41 -10.76
N TRP A 7 -8.86 11.58 -10.41
CA TRP A 7 -8.27 12.40 -9.37
C TRP A 7 -8.28 11.73 -7.99
N PRO A 8 -9.40 11.14 -7.52
CA PRO A 8 -9.40 10.35 -6.30
C PRO A 8 -8.37 9.22 -6.33
N ALA A 9 -8.28 8.45 -7.43
CA ALA A 9 -7.29 7.38 -7.55
C ALA A 9 -5.85 7.91 -7.47
N ILE A 10 -5.54 9.03 -8.12
CA ILE A 10 -4.22 9.69 -8.01
C ILE A 10 -3.94 10.11 -6.56
N LEU A 11 -4.91 10.76 -5.89
CA LEU A 11 -4.73 11.21 -4.51
C LEU A 11 -4.46 10.03 -3.58
N VAL A 12 -5.21 8.94 -3.72
CA VAL A 12 -4.97 7.73 -2.91
C VAL A 12 -3.60 7.13 -3.21
N LEU A 13 -3.19 7.05 -4.49
CA LEU A 13 -1.83 6.60 -4.84
C LEU A 13 -0.76 7.48 -4.19
N LEU A 14 -0.92 8.81 -4.20
CA LEU A 14 0.04 9.72 -3.57
C LEU A 14 0.09 9.53 -2.04
N VAL A 15 -1.05 9.28 -1.39
CA VAL A 15 -1.08 8.92 0.04
C VAL A 15 -0.32 7.61 0.28
N LEU A 16 -0.51 6.59 -0.57
CA LEU A 16 0.23 5.33 -0.48
C LEU A 16 1.73 5.51 -0.70
N VAL A 17 2.13 6.41 -1.60
CA VAL A 17 3.54 6.78 -1.82
C VAL A 17 4.12 7.39 -0.55
N LEU A 18 3.45 8.38 0.03
CA LEU A 18 3.92 9.04 1.25
C LEU A 18 4.02 8.06 2.42
N ALA A 19 3.01 7.21 2.60
CA ALA A 19 3.01 6.18 3.64
C ALA A 19 4.15 5.16 3.45
N SER A 20 4.34 4.66 2.23
CA SER A 20 5.35 3.63 1.94
C SER A 20 6.77 4.20 2.02
N LEU A 21 7.03 5.35 1.40
CA LEU A 21 8.35 5.98 1.44
C LEU A 21 8.67 6.55 2.83
N GLY A 22 7.67 7.06 3.56
CA GLY A 22 7.82 7.47 4.95
C GLY A 22 8.23 6.30 5.85
N ALA A 23 7.58 5.16 5.72
CA ALA A 23 7.94 3.94 6.45
C ALA A 23 9.34 3.42 6.04
N ALA A 24 9.66 3.41 4.75
CA ALA A 24 11.00 3.04 4.27
C ALA A 24 12.08 3.98 4.82
N PHE A 25 11.82 5.28 4.87
CA PHE A 25 12.74 6.27 5.45
C PHE A 25 12.96 5.99 6.94
N ALA A 26 11.89 5.84 7.72
CA ALA A 26 11.97 5.54 9.15
C ALA A 26 12.75 4.23 9.41
N GLY A 27 12.45 3.18 8.64
CA GLY A 27 13.18 1.91 8.73
C GLY A 27 14.65 2.03 8.34
N THR A 28 14.97 2.82 7.32
CA THR A 28 16.37 3.06 6.90
C THR A 28 17.14 3.82 7.98
N VAL A 29 16.55 4.88 8.54
CA VAL A 29 17.16 5.66 9.63
C VAL A 29 17.50 4.75 10.81
N HIS A 30 16.57 3.87 11.19
CA HIS A 30 16.79 2.92 12.27
C HIS A 30 17.87 1.88 11.95
N LEU A 31 17.73 1.15 10.83
CA LEU A 31 18.62 0.05 10.48
C LEU A 31 20.04 0.49 10.11
N ALA A 32 20.19 1.66 9.48
CA ALA A 32 21.50 2.24 9.19
C ALA A 32 22.08 3.05 10.37
N GLN A 33 21.39 3.09 11.51
CA GLN A 33 21.81 3.81 12.71
C GLN A 33 22.18 5.28 12.43
N LEU A 34 21.38 5.94 11.58
CA LEU A 34 21.62 7.32 11.21
C LEU A 34 21.41 8.23 12.43
N PRO A 35 22.17 9.33 12.55
CA PRO A 35 22.05 10.27 13.67
C PRO A 35 20.83 11.18 13.54
N ILE A 36 19.65 10.59 13.31
CA ILE A 36 18.37 11.26 13.15
C ILE A 36 17.42 10.67 14.20
N GLN A 37 16.92 11.50 15.10
CA GLN A 37 15.94 11.06 16.11
C GLN A 37 14.55 10.99 15.48
N LEU A 38 13.97 9.79 15.45
CA LEU A 38 12.59 9.58 15.06
C LEU A 38 11.69 9.75 16.30
N PRO A 39 10.59 10.51 16.22
CA PRO A 39 9.64 10.63 17.33
C PRO A 39 8.77 9.37 17.40
N LEU A 40 9.27 8.33 18.07
CA LEU A 40 8.60 7.04 18.22
C LEU A 40 7.96 6.91 19.61
N THR A 41 6.79 6.27 19.68
CA THR A 41 6.23 5.75 20.94
C THR A 41 6.89 4.42 21.31
N ALA A 42 6.76 3.98 22.57
CA ALA A 42 7.32 2.70 23.02
C ALA A 42 6.85 1.49 22.19
N ASP A 43 5.57 1.49 21.77
CA ASP A 43 5.01 0.42 20.92
C ASP A 43 5.60 0.46 19.50
N GLN A 44 5.89 1.66 19.00
CA GLN A 44 6.53 1.84 17.68
C GLN A 44 8.00 1.42 17.73
N GLU A 45 8.71 1.63 18.84
CA GLU A 45 10.09 1.16 19.00
C GLU A 45 10.19 -0.36 18.90
N ALA A 46 9.30 -1.12 19.55
CA ALA A 46 9.28 -2.58 19.43
C ALA A 46 9.08 -3.05 17.97
N THR A 47 8.17 -2.39 17.25
CA THR A 47 7.90 -2.65 15.83
C THR A 47 9.11 -2.34 14.96
N VAL A 48 9.77 -1.20 15.21
CA VAL A 48 10.94 -0.75 14.46
C VAL A 48 12.17 -1.64 14.75
N ASN A 49 12.33 -2.13 15.97
CA ASN A 49 13.41 -3.05 16.35
C ASN A 49 13.28 -4.43 15.69
N ALA A 50 12.06 -4.85 15.35
CA ALA A 50 11.81 -6.11 14.64
C ALA A 50 11.99 -5.99 13.11
N LEU A 51 12.23 -4.79 12.61
CA LEU A 51 12.23 -4.49 11.19
C LEU A 51 13.45 -5.08 10.47
N THR A 52 13.26 -5.49 9.22
CA THR A 52 14.35 -6.00 8.38
C THR A 52 14.62 -5.12 7.15
N TRP A 53 15.83 -5.22 6.59
CA TRP A 53 16.17 -4.56 5.31
C TRP A 53 15.26 -5.02 4.16
N ILE A 54 14.73 -6.23 4.23
CA ILE A 54 13.77 -6.76 3.26
C ILE A 54 12.48 -5.93 3.32
N GLU A 55 11.92 -5.72 4.51
CA GLU A 55 10.69 -4.90 4.66
C GLU A 55 10.89 -3.46 4.21
N VAL A 56 12.05 -2.85 4.51
CA VAL A 56 12.42 -1.53 3.99
C VAL A 56 12.46 -1.51 2.47
N GLY A 57 13.07 -2.53 1.86
CA GLY A 57 13.09 -2.70 0.41
C GLY A 57 11.71 -2.86 -0.21
N LEU A 58 10.83 -3.63 0.44
CA LEU A 58 9.43 -3.83 0.00
C LEU A 58 8.64 -2.52 0.07
N TRP A 59 8.77 -1.73 1.14
CA TRP A 59 8.14 -0.41 1.22
C TRP A 59 8.68 0.56 0.17
N THR A 60 10.00 0.54 -0.06
CA THR A 60 10.64 1.36 -1.09
C THR A 60 10.09 1.00 -2.47
N GLY A 61 10.02 -0.30 -2.78
CA GLY A 61 9.44 -0.82 -4.03
C GLY A 61 7.97 -0.42 -4.18
N ALA A 62 7.16 -0.62 -3.15
CA ALA A 62 5.75 -0.24 -3.15
C ALA A 62 5.59 1.26 -3.45
N GLY A 63 6.31 2.13 -2.72
CA GLY A 63 6.27 3.57 -2.90
C GLY A 63 6.69 4.01 -4.30
N LEU A 64 7.78 3.45 -4.83
CA LEU A 64 8.26 3.75 -6.19
C LEU A 64 7.21 3.39 -7.25
N PHE A 65 6.65 2.18 -7.19
CA PHE A 65 5.72 1.71 -8.20
C PHE A 65 4.34 2.37 -8.10
N PHE A 66 3.89 2.73 -6.89
CA PHE A 66 2.71 3.58 -6.72
C PHE A 66 2.93 4.99 -7.28
N LEU A 67 4.12 5.58 -7.12
CA LEU A 67 4.45 6.87 -7.70
C LEU A 67 4.46 6.81 -9.23
N ILE A 68 5.10 5.78 -9.80
CA ILE A 68 5.10 5.55 -11.25
C ILE A 68 3.66 5.40 -11.74
N SER A 69 2.83 4.61 -11.05
CA SER A 69 1.41 4.44 -11.39
C SER A 69 0.66 5.78 -11.38
N ALA A 70 0.85 6.60 -10.34
CA ALA A 70 0.21 7.91 -10.24
C ALA A 70 0.61 8.83 -11.41
N VAL A 71 1.90 8.89 -11.73
CA VAL A 71 2.41 9.67 -12.87
C VAL A 71 1.84 9.15 -14.20
N ARG A 72 1.81 7.84 -14.39
CA ARG A 72 1.25 7.24 -15.60
C ARG A 72 -0.23 7.54 -15.74
N LEU A 73 -0.98 7.52 -14.65
CA LEU A 73 -2.40 7.84 -14.61
C LEU A 73 -2.67 9.32 -14.92
N MET A 74 -1.83 10.23 -14.42
CA MET A 74 -1.85 11.66 -14.79
C MET A 74 -1.58 11.86 -16.29
N ARG A 75 -0.59 11.13 -16.82
CA ARG A 75 -0.21 11.17 -18.24
C ARG A 75 -1.14 10.38 -19.16
N ARG A 76 -2.19 9.75 -18.63
CA ARG A 76 -3.14 8.90 -19.37
C ARG A 76 -2.46 7.75 -20.13
N THR A 77 -1.50 7.12 -19.46
CA THR A 77 -0.78 5.93 -19.93
C THR A 77 -1.08 4.76 -18.98
N GLN A 78 -0.84 3.51 -19.42
CA GLN A 78 -1.21 2.29 -18.68
C GLN A 78 -0.64 2.23 -17.24
N ALA A 79 -1.41 2.68 -16.26
CA ALA A 79 -1.01 2.78 -14.85
C ALA A 79 -1.23 1.48 -14.06
N PHE A 80 -2.12 0.60 -14.54
CA PHE A 80 -2.54 -0.61 -13.85
C PHE A 80 -1.37 -1.56 -13.53
N TRP A 81 -0.54 -1.88 -14.53
CA TRP A 81 0.57 -2.83 -14.32
C TRP A 81 1.59 -2.34 -13.29
N THR A 82 1.87 -1.04 -13.29
CA THR A 82 2.74 -0.42 -12.29
C THR A 82 2.10 -0.39 -10.92
N TRP A 83 0.79 -0.17 -10.83
CA TRP A 83 0.06 -0.31 -9.56
C TRP A 83 0.13 -1.76 -9.06
N LEU A 84 -0.06 -2.75 -9.92
CA LEU A 84 -0.06 -4.17 -9.55
C LEU A 84 1.29 -4.59 -8.95
N ILE A 85 2.40 -4.09 -9.49
CA ILE A 85 3.73 -4.33 -8.92
C ILE A 85 3.85 -3.67 -7.54
N GLY A 86 3.41 -2.41 -7.40
CA GLY A 86 3.40 -1.73 -6.09
C GLY A 86 2.55 -2.44 -5.05
N PHE A 87 1.37 -2.94 -5.46
CA PHE A 87 0.50 -3.77 -4.63
C PHE A 87 1.17 -5.08 -4.24
N GLY A 88 1.88 -5.72 -5.16
CA GLY A 88 2.68 -6.93 -4.88
C GLY A 88 3.74 -6.69 -3.81
N PHE A 89 4.48 -5.58 -3.89
CA PHE A 89 5.46 -5.19 -2.86
C PHE A 89 4.81 -4.94 -1.50
N TYR A 90 3.71 -4.17 -1.47
CA TYR A 90 3.00 -3.84 -0.24
C TYR A 90 2.39 -5.11 0.41
N GLY A 91 1.77 -5.96 -0.40
CA GLY A 91 1.20 -7.24 0.04
C GLY A 91 2.26 -8.25 0.49
N ALA A 92 3.41 -8.32 -0.20
CA ALA A 92 4.52 -9.17 0.21
C ALA A 92 5.07 -8.77 1.58
N ARG A 93 5.15 -7.45 1.86
CA ARG A 93 5.56 -6.96 3.18
C ARG A 93 4.58 -7.40 4.26
N TRP A 94 3.28 -7.25 4.01
CA TRP A 94 2.26 -7.71 4.93
C TRP A 94 2.38 -9.23 5.16
N ALA A 95 2.50 -10.02 4.10
CA ALA A 95 2.64 -11.46 4.21
C ALA A 95 3.87 -11.88 5.04
N LEU A 96 4.99 -11.16 4.87
CA LEU A 96 6.20 -11.39 5.65
C LEU A 96 6.00 -11.06 7.13
N ALA A 97 5.34 -9.93 7.44
CA ALA A 97 5.04 -9.55 8.81
C ALA A 97 4.14 -10.60 9.51
N GLN A 98 3.09 -11.07 8.83
CA GLN A 98 2.20 -12.11 9.35
C GLN A 98 2.90 -13.48 9.49
N GLN A 99 3.84 -13.79 8.61
CA GLN A 99 4.64 -15.02 8.72
C GLN A 99 5.49 -15.05 9.99
N ASN A 100 5.88 -13.89 10.51
CA ASN A 100 6.71 -13.76 11.72
C ASN A 100 5.89 -13.75 13.02
N GLU A 101 4.56 -13.76 12.95
CA GLU A 101 3.68 -13.84 14.11
C GLU A 101 3.41 -15.30 14.54
N GLY A 102 3.01 -15.49 15.81
CA GLY A 102 2.85 -16.79 16.48
C GLY A 102 1.73 -17.66 15.92
N GLY A 103 1.91 -18.19 14.71
CA GLY A 103 0.94 -18.99 13.96
C GLY A 103 1.23 -19.03 12.46
N GLY A 104 2.01 -18.06 11.96
CA GLY A 104 2.35 -17.91 10.55
C GLY A 104 1.18 -17.39 9.70
N LEU A 105 1.46 -17.15 8.42
CA LEU A 105 0.53 -16.45 7.51
C LEU A 105 -0.86 -17.10 7.43
N VAL A 106 -0.92 -18.44 7.31
CA VAL A 106 -2.20 -19.14 7.12
C VAL A 106 -3.08 -19.05 8.36
N ALA A 107 -2.51 -19.20 9.55
CA ALA A 107 -3.26 -19.09 10.79
C ALA A 107 -3.84 -17.69 10.98
N ASN A 108 -3.05 -16.66 10.69
CA ASN A 108 -3.50 -15.26 10.78
C ASN A 108 -4.59 -14.92 9.77
N VAL A 109 -4.56 -15.50 8.57
CA VAL A 109 -5.66 -15.34 7.60
C VAL A 109 -6.93 -16.05 8.08
N GLN A 110 -6.79 -17.22 8.70
CA GLN A 110 -7.92 -17.98 9.23
C GLN A 110 -8.53 -17.35 10.49
N SER A 111 -7.77 -16.54 11.22
CA SER A 111 -8.23 -15.86 12.43
C SER A 111 -8.96 -14.54 12.15
N ILE A 112 -9.06 -14.09 10.90
CA ILE A 112 -9.70 -12.81 10.55
C ILE A 112 -11.17 -12.83 10.99
N ASP A 113 -11.53 -11.94 11.91
CA ASP A 113 -12.93 -11.71 12.27
C ASP A 113 -13.56 -10.69 11.33
N VAL A 114 -14.47 -11.17 10.48
CA VAL A 114 -15.22 -10.31 9.55
C VAL A 114 -16.12 -9.32 10.29
N ASN A 115 -16.55 -9.62 11.52
CA ASN A 115 -17.38 -8.71 12.30
C ASN A 115 -16.62 -7.46 12.76
N ALA A 116 -15.28 -7.49 12.79
CA ALA A 116 -14.46 -6.32 13.09
C ALA A 116 -14.73 -5.15 12.13
N TYR A 117 -15.11 -5.43 10.89
CA TYR A 117 -15.44 -4.39 9.88
C TYR A 117 -16.76 -3.66 10.16
N THR A 118 -17.56 -4.12 11.14
CA THR A 118 -18.76 -3.39 11.59
C THR A 118 -18.43 -2.23 12.53
N ALA A 119 -17.21 -2.18 13.09
CA ALA A 119 -16.72 -1.15 13.99
C ALA A 119 -15.53 -0.37 13.37
N PRO A 120 -15.76 0.45 12.32
CA PRO A 120 -14.66 1.08 11.57
C PRO A 120 -13.82 2.05 12.40
N ALA A 121 -14.37 2.63 13.47
CA ALA A 121 -13.62 3.51 14.37
C ALA A 121 -12.54 2.75 15.15
N GLU A 122 -12.80 1.49 15.52
CA GLU A 122 -11.85 0.65 16.25
C GLU A 122 -10.70 0.20 15.34
N LEU A 123 -11.02 -0.15 14.09
CA LEU A 123 -10.02 -0.46 13.06
C LEU A 123 -9.13 0.74 12.75
N ALA A 124 -9.70 1.94 12.70
CA ALA A 124 -8.93 3.17 12.49
C ALA A 124 -8.03 3.53 13.68
N ALA A 125 -8.43 3.16 14.89
CA ALA A 125 -7.62 3.35 16.09
C ALA A 125 -6.46 2.35 16.20
N ASN A 126 -6.62 1.14 15.65
CA ASN A 126 -5.59 0.09 15.63
C ASN A 126 -5.20 -0.33 14.21
N THR A 127 -4.55 0.58 13.48
CA THR A 127 -4.12 0.32 12.09
C THR A 127 -3.04 -0.76 11.96
N GLY A 128 -2.37 -1.13 13.05
CA GLY A 128 -1.38 -2.21 13.08
C GLY A 128 -1.98 -3.62 13.15
N GLY A 129 -3.26 -3.74 13.53
CA GLY A 129 -3.95 -5.03 13.67
C GLY A 129 -4.17 -5.74 12.32
N THR A 130 -4.28 -7.07 12.37
CA THR A 130 -4.44 -7.94 11.20
C THR A 130 -5.64 -7.54 10.34
N GLU A 131 -6.80 -7.32 10.95
CA GLU A 131 -8.03 -6.90 10.28
C GLU A 131 -7.88 -5.53 9.63
N ALA A 132 -7.24 -4.57 10.29
CA ALA A 132 -7.01 -3.25 9.74
C ALA A 132 -6.06 -3.31 8.54
N GLN A 133 -4.99 -4.09 8.61
CA GLN A 133 -4.05 -4.31 7.51
C GLN A 133 -4.70 -4.98 6.30
N VAL A 134 -5.53 -6.01 6.54
CA VAL A 134 -6.31 -6.67 5.48
C VAL A 134 -7.33 -5.69 4.87
N GLY A 135 -7.99 -4.88 5.68
CA GLY A 135 -8.86 -3.80 5.22
C GLY A 135 -8.13 -2.81 4.32
N ILE A 136 -6.91 -2.40 4.68
CA ILE A 136 -6.06 -1.54 3.86
C ILE A 136 -5.72 -2.22 2.53
N LEU A 137 -5.34 -3.49 2.53
CA LEU A 137 -5.10 -4.25 1.29
C LEU A 137 -6.34 -4.28 0.39
N GLY A 138 -7.52 -4.49 0.98
CA GLY A 138 -8.80 -4.44 0.27
C GLY A 138 -9.07 -3.08 -0.37
N ILE A 139 -8.80 -1.98 0.36
CA ILE A 139 -8.92 -0.61 -0.18
C ILE A 139 -7.96 -0.41 -1.35
N ILE A 140 -6.70 -0.82 -1.22
CA ILE A 140 -5.72 -0.70 -2.31
C ILE A 140 -6.17 -1.48 -3.55
N LEU A 141 -6.77 -2.66 -3.35
CA LEU A 141 -7.33 -3.47 -4.44
C LEU A 141 -8.51 -2.79 -5.14
N ILE A 142 -9.42 -2.16 -4.39
CA ILE A 142 -10.51 -1.35 -4.96
C ILE A 142 -9.94 -0.20 -5.80
N VAL A 143 -8.89 0.49 -5.31
CA VAL A 143 -8.21 1.55 -6.07
C VAL A 143 -7.59 0.98 -7.35
N GLY A 144 -6.99 -0.20 -7.31
CA GLY A 144 -6.51 -0.91 -8.48
C GLY A 144 -7.58 -1.18 -9.53
N LEU A 145 -8.77 -1.58 -9.09
CA LEU A 145 -9.93 -1.76 -9.97
C LEU A 145 -10.34 -0.44 -10.64
N LEU A 146 -10.33 0.67 -9.90
CA LEU A 146 -10.60 2.00 -10.48
C LEU A 146 -9.55 2.37 -11.53
N ILE A 147 -8.26 2.14 -11.24
CA ILE A 147 -7.16 2.38 -12.18
C ILE A 147 -7.34 1.53 -13.44
N PHE A 148 -7.69 0.26 -13.28
CA PHE A 148 -7.96 -0.64 -14.40
C PHE A 148 -9.10 -0.12 -15.29
N ILE A 149 -10.22 0.31 -14.68
CA ILE A 149 -11.36 0.90 -15.42
C ILE A 149 -10.91 2.15 -16.18
N ILE A 150 -10.15 3.05 -15.54
CA ILE A 150 -9.66 4.27 -16.20
C ILE A 150 -8.76 3.93 -17.39
N ASP A 151 -7.79 3.01 -17.21
CA ASP A 151 -6.89 2.57 -18.27
C ASP A 151 -7.64 1.95 -19.45
N ALA A 152 -8.68 1.14 -19.18
CA ALA A 152 -9.50 0.51 -20.20
C ALA A 152 -10.29 1.55 -21.02
N VAL A 153 -10.88 2.55 -20.35
CA VAL A 153 -11.61 3.63 -21.04
C VAL A 153 -10.66 4.51 -21.84
N ASP A 154 -9.50 4.87 -21.29
CA ASP A 154 -8.51 5.67 -22.01
C ASP A 154 -8.05 4.94 -23.28
N ARG A 155 -7.79 3.63 -23.22
CA ARG A 155 -7.41 2.83 -24.39
C ARG A 155 -8.52 2.83 -25.45
N ALA A 156 -9.76 2.56 -25.05
CA ALA A 156 -10.89 2.57 -25.97
C ALA A 156 -11.13 3.95 -26.63
N HIS A 157 -10.76 5.04 -25.95
CA HIS A 157 -10.81 6.38 -26.53
C HIS A 157 -9.73 6.60 -27.59
N TRP A 158 -8.49 6.19 -27.33
CA TRP A 158 -7.39 6.29 -28.28
C TRP A 158 -7.59 5.40 -29.50
N ASP A 159 -8.11 4.18 -29.33
CA ASP A 159 -8.40 3.25 -30.42
C ASP A 159 -9.43 3.85 -31.40
N LYS A 160 -10.41 4.60 -30.90
CA LYS A 160 -11.42 5.29 -31.73
C LYS A 160 -10.90 6.53 -32.45
N GLN A 161 -9.80 7.15 -31.98
CA GLN A 161 -9.19 8.31 -32.62
C GLN A 161 -8.12 7.93 -33.65
N GLY A 162 -7.55 6.72 -33.52
CA GLY A 162 -6.58 6.18 -34.46
C GLY A 162 -7.18 5.42 -35.65
N ALA A 163 -8.50 5.23 -35.68
CA ALA A 163 -9.28 4.63 -36.77
C ALA A 163 -9.94 5.72 -37.62
#